data_AF-A0A1M7ZG86-F1
#
_entry.id   AF-A0A1M7ZG86-F1
#
_cell.length_a   1.000
_cell.length_b   1.000
_cell.length_c   1.000
_cell.angle_alpha   90.00
_cell.angle_beta   90.00
_cell.angle_gamma   90.00
#
_symmetry.space_group_name_H-M   'P 1'
#
loop_
_entity.id
_entity.type
_entity.pdbx_description
1 polymer ?
#
loop_
_entity_poly.entity_id
_entity_poly.type
_entity_poly.pdbx_seq_one_letter_code
_entity_poly.pdbx_strand_id
1 'polypeptide(L)' 'MDSGVINSAIKKLCLTEGKSLKEVIQYLKLKYKIDADEAVLQKRLEKIVTNEKAVA' A
#
# COMPACT_ATOMS: atom_id res chain seq x y z
N MET A 1 2.82 14.15 -11.40
CA MET A 1 3.56 12.88 -11.27
C MET A 1 4.04 12.76 -9.84
N ASP A 2 3.20 12.28 -8.91
CA ASP A 2 3.63 11.90 -7.54
C ASP A 2 2.56 11.04 -6.83
N SER A 3 1.79 10.29 -7.62
CA SER A 3 0.81 9.32 -7.15
C SER A 3 1.44 7.94 -7.26
N GLY A 4 1.89 7.25 -6.23
CA GLY A 4 2.01 7.61 -4.83
C GLY A 4 2.91 6.54 -4.24
N VAL A 5 3.97 6.96 -3.55
CA VAL A 5 4.92 6.06 -2.89
C VAL A 5 4.18 5.01 -2.04
N ILE A 6 3.07 5.44 -1.42
CA ILE A 6 2.13 4.58 -0.70
C ILE A 6 1.53 3.49 -1.60
N ASN A 7 0.95 3.84 -2.75
CA ASN A 7 0.38 2.85 -3.67
C ASN A 7 1.44 1.88 -4.19
N SER A 8 2.65 2.37 -4.51
CA SER A 8 3.76 1.50 -4.94
C SER A 8 4.22 0.56 -3.81
N ALA A 9 4.32 1.07 -2.58
CA ALA A 9 4.67 0.26 -1.42
C ALA A 9 3.61 -0.81 -1.14
N ILE A 10 2.31 -0.44 -1.18
CA ILE A 10 1.20 -1.38 -1.02
C ILE A 10 1.24 -2.44 -2.13
N LYS A 11 1.35 -2.05 -3.41
CA LYS A 11 1.39 -3.02 -4.51
C LYS A 11 2.57 -3.97 -4.39
N LYS A 12 3.77 -3.45 -4.15
CA LYS A 12 4.97 -4.28 -4.04
C LYS A 12 4.92 -5.21 -2.82
N LEU A 13 4.65 -4.66 -1.65
CA LEU A 13 4.71 -5.44 -0.41
C LEU A 13 3.47 -6.34 -0.25
N CYS A 14 2.26 -5.84 -0.45
CA CYS A 14 1.05 -6.65 -0.29
C CYS A 14 0.75 -7.54 -1.50
N LEU A 15 0.85 -7.04 -2.74
CA LEU A 15 0.46 -7.85 -3.92
C LEU A 15 1.61 -8.72 -4.45
N THR A 16 2.87 -8.26 -4.38
CA THR A 16 4.01 -9.05 -4.87
C THR A 16 4.62 -9.94 -3.78
N GLU A 17 4.83 -9.40 -2.58
CA GLU A 17 5.50 -10.12 -1.48
C GLU A 17 4.53 -10.79 -0.48
N GLY A 18 3.22 -10.54 -0.59
CA GLY A 18 2.21 -11.10 0.32
C GLY A 18 2.32 -10.59 1.77
N LYS A 19 2.97 -9.44 1.98
CA LYS A 19 3.19 -8.85 3.31
C LYS A 19 1.96 -8.11 3.82
N SER A 20 1.85 -8.02 5.14
CA SER A 20 0.79 -7.30 5.84
C SER A 20 0.97 -5.78 5.78
N LEU A 21 -0.13 -5.04 5.97
CA LEU A 21 -0.11 -3.57 6.01
C LEU A 21 0.87 -2.99 7.05
N LYS A 22 1.10 -3.67 8.18
CA LYS A 22 2.10 -3.28 9.19
C LYS A 22 3.52 -3.18 8.63
N GLU A 23 3.92 -4.12 7.78
CA GLU A 23 5.22 -4.08 7.09
C GLU A 23 5.28 -2.89 6.13
N VAL A 24 4.15 -2.58 5.47
CA VAL A 24 4.05 -1.42 4.58
C VAL A 24 4.21 -0.11 5.37
N ILE A 25 3.57 0.00 6.54
CA ILE A 25 3.71 1.16 7.44
C ILE A 25 5.17 1.31 7.88
N GLN A 26 5.80 0.24 8.36
CA GLN A 26 7.19 0.29 8.78
C GLN A 26 8.12 0.66 7.60
N TYR A 27 7.88 0.11 6.42
CA TYR A 27 8.67 0.43 5.24
C TYR A 27 8.51 1.89 4.83
N LEU A 28 7.29 2.41 4.83
CA LEU A 28 7.00 3.83 4.55
C LEU A 28 7.65 4.75 5.56
N LYS A 29 7.61 4.38 6.85
CA LYS A 29 8.21 5.14 7.93
C LYS A 29 9.74 5.13 7.90
N LEU A 30 10.35 3.98 7.64
CA LEU A 30 11.81 3.85 7.62
C LEU A 30 12.43 4.47 6.38
N LYS A 31 11.87 4.15 5.20
CA LYS A 31 12.47 4.52 3.91
C LYS A 31 12.07 5.91 3.45
N TYR A 32 10.82 6.29 3.68
CA TYR A 32 10.25 7.53 3.17
C TYR A 32 9.90 8.54 4.26
N LYS A 33 10.07 8.19 5.55
CA LYS A 33 9.66 9.01 6.69
C LYS A 33 8.18 9.39 6.64
N ILE A 34 7.36 8.55 6.01
CA ILE A 34 5.92 8.74 5.92
C ILE A 34 5.28 7.98 7.07
N ASP A 35 4.61 8.70 7.95
CA ASP A 35 3.74 8.10 8.96
C ASP A 35 2.34 7.95 8.32
N ALA A 36 2.06 6.72 7.87
CA ALA A 36 0.81 6.38 7.21
C ALA A 36 -0.08 5.59 8.17
N ASP A 37 -1.32 6.04 8.30
CA ASP A 37 -2.29 5.41 9.16
C ASP A 37 -2.75 4.05 8.58
N GLU A 38 -2.87 3.02 9.42
CA GLU A 38 -3.25 1.69 9.00
C GLU A 38 -4.63 1.69 8.33
N ALA A 39 -5.58 2.44 8.89
CA ALA A 39 -6.93 2.56 8.33
C ALA A 39 -6.93 3.21 6.93
N VAL A 40 -6.02 4.15 6.68
CA VAL A 40 -5.85 4.81 5.38
C VAL A 40 -5.24 3.84 4.36
N LEU A 41 -4.21 3.09 4.76
CA LEU A 41 -3.58 2.09 3.91
C LEU A 41 -4.52 0.93 3.60
N GLN A 42 -5.34 0.51 4.55
CA GLN A 42 -6.35 -0.53 4.35
C GLN A 42 -7.38 -0.09 3.30
N LYS A 43 -7.98 1.10 3.46
CA LYS A 43 -8.91 1.65 2.45
C LYS A 43 -8.26 1.77 1.07
N ARG A 44 -6.98 2.12 1.01
CA ARG A 44 -6.20 2.19 -0.24
C ARG A 44 -5.99 0.81 -0.85
N LEU A 45 -5.58 -0.17 -0.05
CA LEU A 45 -5.40 -1.56 -0.49
C LEU A 45 -6.71 -2.13 -1.01
N GLU A 46 -7.81 -1.96 -0.29
CA GLU A 46 -9.14 -2.42 -0.73
C GLU A 46 -9.54 -1.78 -2.06
N LYS A 47 -9.29 -0.48 -2.25
CA LYS A 47 -9.52 0.18 -3.54
C LYS A 47 -8.65 -0.41 -4.64
N ILE A 48 -7.38 -0.70 -4.38
CA ILE A 48 -6.45 -1.27 -5.36
C ILE A 48 -6.91 -2.68 -5.75
N VAL A 49 -7.20 -3.53 -4.78
CA VAL A 49 -7.64 -4.92 -5.00
C VAL A 49 -9.00 -4.96 -5.71
N THR A 50 -9.94 -4.10 -5.32
CA THR A 50 -11.27 -4.03 -5.94
C THR A 50 -11.18 -3.53 -7.38
N ASN A 51 -10.30 -2.56 -7.65
CA ASN A 51 -10.10 -2.04 -9.00
C ASN A 51 -9.41 -3.08 -9.91
N GLU A 52 -8.43 -3.84 -9.40
CA GLU A 52 -7.81 -4.93 -10.17
C GLU A 52 -8.77 -6.10 -10.42
N LYS A 53 -9.70 -6.39 -9.50
CA LYS A 53 -10.77 -7.38 -9.73
C LYS A 53 -11.86 -6.91 -10.71
N ALA A 54 -12.07 -5.61 -10.86
CA ALA A 54 -13.04 -5.06 -11.80
C ALA A 54 -12.55 -5.07 -13.26
N VAL A 55 -11.27 -5.39 -13.48
CA VAL A 55 -10.64 -5.57 -14.81
C VAL A 55 -10.27 -7.06 -15.01
N ALA A 56 -11.04 -7.97 -14.41
CA ALA A 56 -10.91 -9.42 -14.58
C ALA A 56 -12.17 -10.01 -15.24
#